data_AF-A0A7C7QNN4-F1
#
_entry.id   AF-A0A7C7QNN4-F1
#
_cell.length_a   1.000
_cell.length_b   1.000
_cell.length_c   1.000
_cell.angle_alpha   90.00
_cell.angle_beta   90.00
_cell.angle_gamma   90.00
#
_symmetry.space_group_name_H-M   'P 1'
#
loop_
_entity.id
_entity.type
_entity.pdbx_description
1 polymer ?
#
loop_
_entity_poly.entity_id
_entity_poly.type
_entity_poly.pdbx_seq_one_letter_code
_entity_poly.pdbx_strand_id
1 'polypeptide(L)' 'MPERLGLDDYFMEIARVVARRSTCLHRQVGAVLVQG' A
#
# COMPACT_ATOMS: atom_id res chain seq x y z
N MET A 1 -17.19 3.90 -16.72
CA MET A 1 -16.74 4.71 -15.56
C MET A 1 -16.00 3.75 -14.66
N PRO A 2 -14.71 3.97 -14.34
CA PRO A 2 -14.04 3.08 -13.41
C PRO A 2 -14.75 3.17 -12.07
N GLU A 3 -15.13 2.02 -11.53
CA GLU A 3 -15.68 1.90 -10.20
C GLU A 3 -14.68 2.43 -9.18
N ARG A 4 -15.16 3.19 -8.18
CA ARG A 4 -14.28 3.72 -7.13
C ARG A 4 -13.74 2.54 -6.33
N LEU A 5 -12.42 2.51 -6.16
CA LEU A 5 -11.74 1.53 -5.33
C LEU A 5 -12.35 1.49 -3.93
N GLY A 6 -12.53 0.28 -3.40
CA GLY A 6 -12.82 0.08 -1.99
C GLY A 6 -11.69 0.62 -1.11
N LEU A 7 -12.00 0.90 0.15
CA LEU A 7 -11.01 1.42 1.11
C LEU A 7 -9.82 0.47 1.28
N ASP A 8 -10.07 -0.84 1.33
CA ASP A 8 -9.02 -1.86 1.48
C ASP A 8 -8.04 -1.83 0.31
N ASP A 9 -8.55 -1.82 -0.93
CA ASP A 9 -7.74 -1.76 -2.14
C ASP A 9 -6.95 -0.45 -2.19
N TYR A 10 -7.59 0.66 -1.83
CA TYR A 10 -6.96 1.97 -1.79
C TYR A 10 -5.75 2.00 -0.83
N PHE A 11 -5.91 1.55 0.40
CA PHE A 11 -4.82 1.52 1.37
C PHE A 11 -3.75 0.47 1.04
N MET A 12 -4.12 -0.63 0.41
CA MET A 12 -3.16 -1.62 -0.08
C MET A 12 -2.30 -1.13 -1.24
N GLU A 13 -2.84 -0.35 -2.17
CA GLU A 13 -2.00 0.30 -3.18
C GLU A 13 -0.99 1.27 -2.53
N ILE A 14 -1.40 2.03 -1.50
CA ILE A 14 -0.48 2.91 -0.78
C ILE A 14 0.61 2.09 -0.08
N ALA A 15 0.26 1.00 0.61
CA ALA A 15 1.23 0.13 1.27
C ALA A 15 2.27 -0.43 0.29
N ARG A 16 1.84 -0.81 -0.93
CA ARG A 16 2.75 -1.26 -2.00
C ARG A 16 3.66 -0.13 -2.47
N VAL A 17 3.16 1.09 -2.63
CA VAL A 17 3.99 2.25 -2.98
C VAL A 17 5.05 2.50 -1.91
N VAL A 18 4.68 2.45 -0.63
CA VAL A 18 5.62 2.61 0.50
C VAL A 18 6.68 1.50 0.49
N ALA A 19 6.28 0.25 0.19
CA ALA A 19 7.20 -0.89 0.12
C ALA A 19 8.34 -0.69 -0.90
N ARG A 20 8.13 0.09 -1.96
CA ARG A 20 9.16 0.40 -2.98
C ARG A 20 10.34 1.20 -2.43
N ARG A 21 10.19 1.82 -1.25
CA ARG A 21 11.29 2.50 -0.54
C ARG A 21 12.10 1.57 0.35
N SER A 22 11.69 0.30 0.50
CA SER A 22 12.48 -0.70 1.22
C SER A 22 13.82 -0.91 0.53
N THR A 23 14.89 -0.96 1.32
CA THR A 23 16.25 -1.25 0.84
C THR A 23 16.61 -2.74 0.96
N CYS A 24 15.72 -3.57 1.50
CA CYS A 24 15.97 -4.99 1.65
C CYS A 24 15.91 -5.72 0.30
N LEU A 25 16.97 -6.47 -0.02
CA LEU A 25 17.11 -7.21 -1.28
C LEU A 25 16.17 -8.42 -1.40
N HIS A 26 15.71 -8.98 -0.27
CA HIS A 26 14.90 -10.20 -0.26
C HIS A 26 13.40 -9.92 -0.10
N ARG A 27 13.03 -8.92 0.70
CA ARG A 27 11.62 -8.61 1.02
C ARG A 27 11.41 -7.10 1.04
N GLN A 28 10.59 -6.61 0.11
CA GLN A 28 10.16 -5.22 0.09
C GLN A 28 8.85 -5.09 0.84
N VAL A 29 8.91 -4.60 2.08
CA VAL A 29 7.76 -4.51 2.99
C VAL A 29 7.39 -3.05 3.18
N GLY A 30 6.09 -2.77 3.19
CA GLY A 30 5.51 -1.47 3.50
C GLY A 30 4.26 -1.66 4.35
N ALA A 31 4.02 -0.73 5.27
CA ALA A 31 2.86 -0.73 6.14
C ALA A 31 2.26 0.67 6.22
N VAL A 32 0.96 0.74 6.41
CA VAL A 32 0.20 1.98 6.59
C VAL A 32 -0.69 1.84 7.81
N LEU A 33 -0.72 2.88 8.65
CA LEU A 33 -1.65 3.02 9.75
C LEU A 33 -2.78 3.94 9.31
N VAL A 34 -4.01 3.49 9.49
CA VAL A 34 -5.21 4.24 9.13
C VAL A 34 -6.00 4.45 10.41
N GLN A 35 -6.51 5.67 10.59
CA GLN A 35 -7.45 6.00 11.64
C GLN A 35 -8.81 6.29 11.00
N GLY A 36 -9.86 5.71 11.57
CA GLY A 36 -11.25 6.00 11.23
C GLY A 36 -11.81 7.21 11.95
#